data_AF-J9DXG1-F1
#
_entry.id   AF-J9DXG1-F1
#
_cell.length_a   1.000
_cell.length_b   1.000
_cell.length_c   1.000
_cell.angle_alpha   90.00
_cell.angle_beta   90.00
_cell.angle_gamma   90.00
#
_symmetry.space_group_name_H-M   'P 1'
#
loop_
_entity.id
_entity.type
_entity.pdbx_description
1 polymer ?
#
loop_
_entity_poly.entity_id
_entity_poly.type
_entity_poly.pdbx_seq_one_letter_code
_entity_poly.pdbx_strand_id
1 'polypeptide(L)'
;MMKRFYRVFVDWFETWTTAMADLICVNSEFTRKTVSETFPCIRTRSIHVLYPTLNTKFFDSDETTELNEIPNKARHIFVSINRYERKKNIGLALEAFSLLREKIPEDDYQYCFLVIAGGYDIMNDENIAHFVELQKNAIALGLSKEQYIFLKSPSMLLAIYLLLFCENMKFKFSIIYYTTNLII
;
A
#
# COMPACT_ATOMS: atom_id res chain seq x y z
N MET A 1 19.91 28.77 -4.72
CA MET A 1 19.17 29.86 -5.40
C MET A 1 18.51 29.43 -6.71
N MET A 2 19.22 28.81 -7.66
CA MET A 2 18.66 28.34 -8.95
C MET A 2 17.41 27.45 -8.84
N LYS A 3 17.41 26.46 -7.93
CA LYS A 3 16.26 25.54 -7.75
C LYS A 3 14.96 26.27 -7.38
N ARG A 4 15.05 27.39 -6.65
CA ARG A 4 13.88 28.17 -6.20
C ARG A 4 13.27 28.97 -7.35
N PHE A 5 14.10 29.58 -8.19
CA PHE A 5 13.62 30.32 -9.37
C PHE A 5 12.98 29.38 -10.40
N TYR A 6 13.62 28.24 -10.65
CA TYR A 6 13.07 27.19 -11.50
C TYR A 6 11.70 26.71 -11.01
N ARG A 7 11.57 26.43 -9.70
CA ARG A 7 10.30 25.99 -9.11
C ARG A 7 9.20 27.04 -9.25
N VAL A 8 9.48 28.31 -8.99
CA VAL A 8 8.50 29.41 -9.20
C VAL A 8 8.00 29.45 -10.65
N PHE A 9 8.89 29.27 -11.63
CA PHE A 9 8.51 29.24 -13.04
C PHE A 9 7.64 28.02 -13.39
N VAL A 10 8.03 26.83 -12.91
CA VAL A 10 7.28 25.59 -13.14
C VAL A 10 5.91 25.65 -12.45
N ASP A 11 5.85 26.07 -11.19
CA ASP A 11 4.61 26.18 -10.42
C ASP A 11 3.64 27.15 -11.12
N TRP A 12 4.15 28.27 -11.66
CA TRP A 12 3.34 29.20 -12.43
C TRP A 12 2.78 28.58 -13.71
N PHE A 13 3.61 27.82 -14.45
CA PHE A 13 3.19 27.14 -15.67
C PHE A 13 2.18 26.00 -15.40
N GLU A 14 2.41 25.21 -14.36
CA GLU A 14 1.50 24.16 -13.89
C GLU A 14 0.14 24.75 -13.51
N THR A 15 0.16 25.86 -12.77
CA THR A 15 -1.04 26.61 -12.41
C THR A 15 -1.81 27.09 -13.65
N TRP A 16 -1.11 27.70 -14.61
CA TRP A 16 -1.73 28.23 -15.82
C TRP A 16 -2.32 27.13 -16.69
N THR A 17 -1.56 26.08 -16.96
CA THR A 17 -2.02 24.97 -17.81
C THR A 17 -3.19 24.21 -17.18
N THR A 18 -3.16 23.97 -15.86
CA THR A 18 -4.30 23.38 -15.14
C THR A 18 -5.53 24.29 -15.20
N ALA A 19 -5.34 25.61 -15.11
CA ALA A 19 -6.40 26.60 -15.28
C ALA A 19 -6.93 26.71 -16.72
N MET A 20 -6.36 26.00 -17.70
CA MET A 20 -6.89 25.95 -19.07
C MET A 20 -7.81 24.74 -19.29
N ALA A 21 -7.80 23.73 -18.43
CA ALA A 21 -8.59 22.51 -18.59
C ALA A 21 -10.10 22.77 -18.54
N ASP A 22 -10.88 22.12 -19.42
CA ASP A 22 -12.35 22.27 -19.44
C ASP A 22 -13.02 21.78 -18.14
N LEU A 23 -12.45 20.72 -17.54
CA LEU A 23 -12.92 20.12 -16.31
C LEU A 23 -11.72 19.71 -15.45
N ILE A 24 -11.81 19.98 -14.14
CA ILE A 24 -10.79 19.57 -13.17
C ILE A 24 -11.42 18.56 -12.22
N CYS A 25 -10.85 17.35 -12.19
CA CYS A 25 -11.28 16.27 -11.32
C CYS A 25 -10.18 15.91 -10.32
N VAL A 26 -10.57 15.62 -9.09
CA VAL A 26 -9.67 15.20 -8.00
C VAL A 26 -10.19 13.95 -7.32
N ASN A 27 -9.30 13.15 -6.73
CA ASN A 27 -9.66 11.84 -6.19
C ASN A 27 -10.35 11.87 -4.82
N SER A 28 -10.37 13.02 -4.14
CA SER A 28 -10.99 13.15 -2.83
C SER A 28 -11.31 14.61 -2.50
N GLU A 29 -12.19 14.80 -1.52
CA GLU A 29 -12.50 16.11 -0.96
C GLU A 29 -11.27 16.75 -0.28
N PHE A 30 -10.39 15.95 0.31
CA PHE A 30 -9.11 16.41 0.84
C PHE A 30 -8.24 17.02 -0.26
N THR A 31 -8.06 16.30 -1.37
CA THR A 31 -7.29 16.79 -2.52
C THR A 31 -7.93 18.05 -3.11
N ARG A 32 -9.27 18.12 -3.18
CA ARG A 32 -10.00 19.31 -3.63
C ARG A 32 -9.62 20.54 -2.82
N LYS A 33 -9.60 20.39 -1.49
CA LYS A 33 -9.21 21.46 -0.56
C LYS A 33 -7.74 21.85 -0.75
N THR A 34 -6.84 20.89 -0.79
CA THR A 34 -5.40 21.13 -1.02
C THR A 34 -5.14 21.85 -2.33
N VAL A 35 -5.77 21.44 -3.43
CA VAL A 35 -5.66 22.09 -4.75
C VAL A 35 -6.21 23.51 -4.70
N SER A 36 -7.35 23.73 -4.05
CA SER A 36 -7.96 25.07 -3.90
C SER A 36 -7.09 26.02 -3.09
N GLU A 37 -6.36 25.51 -2.09
CA GLU A 37 -5.43 26.28 -1.26
C GLU A 37 -4.09 26.55 -1.98
N THR A 38 -3.59 25.56 -2.73
CA THR A 38 -2.31 25.63 -3.46
C THR A 38 -2.41 26.52 -4.70
N PHE A 39 -3.56 26.48 -5.40
CA PHE A 39 -3.79 27.19 -6.66
C PHE A 39 -5.00 28.13 -6.56
N PRO A 40 -4.86 29.31 -5.91
CA PRO A 40 -5.98 30.22 -5.67
C PRO A 40 -6.71 30.71 -6.93
N CYS A 41 -6.02 30.79 -8.07
CA CYS A 41 -6.60 31.20 -9.35
C CYS A 41 -7.50 30.13 -9.99
N ILE A 42 -7.39 28.87 -9.55
CA ILE A 42 -8.23 27.75 -9.97
C ILE A 42 -9.44 27.60 -9.05
N ARG A 43 -9.45 28.25 -7.88
CA ARG A 43 -10.54 28.20 -6.89
C ARG A 43 -11.90 28.67 -7.44
N THR A 44 -11.90 29.55 -8.44
CA THR A 44 -13.13 30.03 -9.09
C THR A 44 -13.73 29.02 -10.07
N ARG A 45 -12.99 27.95 -10.41
CA ARG A 45 -13.49 26.86 -11.24
C ARG A 45 -14.14 25.77 -10.40
N SER A 46 -15.08 25.06 -11.00
CA SER A 46 -15.73 23.89 -10.41
C SER A 46 -14.79 22.69 -10.43
N ILE A 47 -14.12 22.42 -9.31
CA ILE A 47 -13.33 21.21 -9.10
C ILE A 47 -14.26 20.09 -8.64
N HIS A 48 -14.31 19.00 -9.40
CA HIS A 48 -15.17 17.85 -9.13
C HIS A 48 -14.41 16.74 -8.41
N VAL A 49 -15.03 16.12 -7.41
CA VAL A 49 -14.47 14.93 -6.77
C VAL A 49 -14.93 13.71 -7.56
N LEU A 50 -13.99 13.00 -8.15
CA LEU A 50 -14.21 11.71 -8.78
C LEU A 50 -13.42 10.67 -8.00
N TYR A 51 -14.11 9.94 -7.13
CA TYR A 51 -13.48 8.83 -6.43
C TYR A 51 -13.11 7.73 -7.43
N PRO A 52 -11.90 7.18 -7.38
CA PRO A 52 -11.51 6.09 -8.26
C PRO A 52 -12.43 4.89 -8.00
N THR A 53 -13.03 4.36 -9.05
CA THR A 53 -13.88 3.18 -8.99
C THR A 53 -13.02 1.92 -9.03
N LEU A 54 -13.43 0.90 -8.27
CA LEU A 54 -12.89 -0.44 -8.43
C LEU A 54 -13.58 -1.12 -9.62
N ASN A 55 -12.84 -1.89 -10.40
CA ASN A 55 -13.44 -2.75 -11.41
C ASN A 55 -14.01 -4.00 -10.71
N THR A 56 -15.32 -3.99 -10.46
CA THR A 56 -16.01 -5.04 -9.71
C THR A 56 -15.94 -6.40 -10.38
N LYS A 57 -15.81 -6.45 -11.72
CA LYS A 57 -15.78 -7.71 -12.48
C LYS A 57 -14.65 -8.65 -12.06
N PHE A 58 -13.53 -8.11 -11.60
CA PHE A 58 -12.40 -8.92 -11.12
C PHE A 58 -12.64 -9.52 -9.73
N PHE A 59 -13.50 -8.89 -8.92
CA PHE A 59 -13.85 -9.39 -7.58
C PHE A 59 -15.02 -10.38 -7.63
N ASP A 60 -15.86 -10.27 -8.67
CA ASP A 60 -17.01 -11.16 -8.89
C ASP A 60 -16.62 -12.49 -9.56
N SER A 61 -15.40 -12.63 -10.07
CA SER A 61 -14.90 -13.88 -10.66
C SER A 61 -14.33 -14.81 -9.59
N ASP A 62 -14.74 -16.09 -9.60
CA ASP A 62 -14.20 -17.14 -8.71
C ASP A 62 -12.76 -17.57 -9.06
N GLU A 63 -12.14 -16.94 -10.06
CA GLU A 63 -10.77 -17.23 -10.47
C GLU A 63 -9.78 -16.66 -9.43
N THR A 64 -9.26 -17.53 -8.57
CA THR A 64 -8.19 -17.19 -7.64
C THR A 64 -6.97 -18.08 -7.89
N THR A 65 -5.78 -17.55 -7.62
CA THR A 65 -4.54 -18.32 -7.66
C THR A 65 -4.05 -18.55 -6.24
N GLU A 66 -4.05 -19.81 -5.80
CA GLU A 66 -3.55 -20.19 -4.49
C GLU A 66 -2.03 -19.94 -4.38
N LEU A 67 -1.58 -19.61 -3.17
CA LEU A 67 -0.16 -19.41 -2.86
C LEU A 67 0.40 -20.64 -2.13
N ASN A 68 1.09 -21.51 -2.88
CA ASN A 68 1.69 -22.74 -2.35
C ASN A 68 2.79 -22.53 -1.29
N GLU A 69 3.31 -21.30 -1.17
CA GLU A 69 4.37 -20.94 -0.22
C GLU A 69 3.85 -20.74 1.20
N ILE A 70 2.52 -20.67 1.38
CA ILE A 70 1.89 -20.63 2.70
C ILE A 70 1.92 -22.05 3.29
N PRO A 71 2.49 -22.26 4.48
CA PRO A 71 2.52 -23.57 5.10
C PRO A 71 1.11 -24.10 5.39
N ASN A 72 0.83 -25.37 5.09
CA ASN A 72 -0.45 -26.02 5.43
C ASN A 72 -0.78 -26.00 6.94
N LYS A 73 0.23 -25.83 7.80
CA LYS A 73 0.05 -25.67 9.25
C LYS A 73 -0.49 -24.30 9.65
N ALA A 74 -0.41 -23.29 8.78
CA ALA A 74 -0.83 -21.93 9.09
C ALA A 74 -2.36 -21.86 9.27
N ARG A 75 -2.81 -21.51 10.47
CA ARG A 75 -4.23 -21.33 10.82
C ARG A 75 -4.63 -19.86 10.91
N HIS A 76 -3.65 -18.97 11.01
CA HIS A 76 -3.86 -17.52 11.11
C HIS A 76 -2.93 -16.82 10.12
N ILE A 77 -3.51 -16.22 9.08
CA ILE A 77 -2.73 -15.52 8.06
C ILE A 77 -2.98 -14.03 8.17
N PHE A 78 -1.90 -13.29 8.32
CA PHE A 78 -1.87 -11.84 8.32
C PHE A 78 -1.33 -11.40 6.97
N VAL A 79 -1.97 -10.40 6.36
CA VAL A 79 -1.57 -9.91 5.04
C VAL A 79 -1.37 -8.39 5.09
N SER A 80 -0.25 -7.92 4.56
CA SER A 80 0.02 -6.52 4.26
C SER A 80 0.26 -6.38 2.76
N ILE A 81 -0.67 -5.76 2.02
CA ILE A 81 -0.55 -5.50 0.59
C ILE A 81 -0.31 -4.01 0.34
N ASN A 82 0.88 -3.66 -0.15
CA ASN A 82 1.29 -2.25 -0.39
C ASN A 82 2.27 -2.12 -1.57
N ARG A 83 2.82 -0.93 -1.82
CA ARG A 83 4.07 -0.78 -2.61
C ARG A 83 5.25 -0.78 -1.64
N TYR A 84 6.41 -1.30 -2.03
CA TYR A 84 7.63 -1.22 -1.22
C TYR A 84 8.17 0.23 -1.21
N GLU A 85 7.49 1.13 -0.50
CA GLU A 85 7.83 2.55 -0.38
C GLU A 85 7.83 2.94 1.09
N ARG A 86 8.79 3.77 1.52
CA ARG A 86 8.94 4.10 2.95
C ARG A 86 7.72 4.79 3.53
N LYS A 87 7.04 5.62 2.73
CA LYS A 87 5.80 6.32 3.11
C LYS A 87 4.64 5.38 3.47
N LYS A 88 4.70 4.11 3.08
CA LYS A 88 3.69 3.09 3.38
C LYS A 88 3.86 2.47 4.76
N ASN A 89 5.01 2.68 5.40
CA ASN A 89 5.36 2.18 6.71
C ASN A 89 5.09 0.67 6.90
N ILE A 90 5.53 -0.15 5.93
CA ILE A 90 5.34 -1.61 5.95
C ILE A 90 6.02 -2.25 7.17
N GLY A 91 7.09 -1.62 7.69
CA GLY A 91 7.80 -2.08 8.88
C GLY A 91 6.89 -2.28 10.10
N LEU A 92 5.84 -1.47 10.22
CA LEU A 92 4.88 -1.59 11.32
C LEU A 92 4.13 -2.95 11.32
N ALA A 93 3.91 -3.57 10.16
CA ALA A 93 3.33 -4.91 10.10
C ALA A 93 4.28 -5.97 10.67
N LEU A 94 5.59 -5.84 10.42
CA LEU A 94 6.60 -6.72 11.00
C LEU A 94 6.69 -6.55 12.51
N GLU A 95 6.71 -5.31 13.00
CA GLU A 95 6.74 -4.99 14.44
C GLU A 95 5.49 -5.49 15.15
N ALA A 96 4.31 -5.27 14.57
CA ALA A 96 3.07 -5.78 15.13
C ALA A 96 3.06 -7.32 15.20
N PHE A 97 3.58 -7.98 14.16
CA PHE A 97 3.67 -9.43 14.13
C PHE A 97 4.70 -9.98 15.13
N SER A 98 5.82 -9.29 15.34
CA SER A 98 6.79 -9.68 16.38
C SER A 98 6.21 -9.53 17.79
N LEU A 99 5.45 -8.45 18.03
CA LEU A 99 4.77 -8.23 19.30
C LEU A 99 3.65 -9.23 19.57
N LEU A 100 3.02 -9.76 18.51
CA LEU A 100 1.97 -10.77 18.64
C LEU A 100 2.45 -12.00 19.40
N ARG A 101 3.71 -12.40 19.22
CA ARG A 101 4.35 -13.53 19.94
C ARG A 101 4.24 -13.39 21.45
N GLU A 102 4.32 -12.17 21.97
CA GLU A 102 4.24 -11.91 23.42
C GLU A 102 2.79 -11.81 23.92
N LYS A 103 1.81 -11.75 23.01
CA LYS A 103 0.39 -11.51 23.33
C LYS A 103 -0.46 -12.77 23.27
N ILE A 104 0.00 -13.84 22.63
CA ILE A 104 -0.73 -15.10 22.50
C ILE A 104 0.13 -16.29 22.95
N PRO A 105 -0.48 -17.42 23.35
CA PRO A 105 0.26 -18.63 23.68
C PRO A 105 1.15 -19.09 22.51
N GLU A 106 2.33 -19.62 22.80
CA GLU A 106 3.26 -20.13 21.78
C GLU A 106 2.60 -21.23 20.92
N ASP A 107 1.74 -22.04 21.54
CA ASP A 107 0.96 -23.08 20.87
C ASP A 107 0.01 -22.54 19.80
N ASP A 108 -0.42 -21.28 19.90
CA ASP A 108 -1.22 -20.60 18.88
C ASP A 108 -0.33 -19.82 17.90
N TYR A 109 0.72 -19.17 18.39
CA TYR A 109 1.66 -18.37 17.59
C TYR A 109 2.36 -19.20 16.51
N GLN A 110 2.69 -20.47 16.78
CA GLN A 110 3.29 -21.36 15.78
C GLN A 110 2.41 -21.60 14.54
N TYR A 111 1.11 -21.29 14.63
CA TYR A 111 0.16 -21.39 13.52
C TYR A 111 -0.12 -20.03 12.84
N CYS A 112 0.54 -18.95 13.28
CA CYS A 112 0.48 -17.63 12.66
C CYS A 112 1.50 -17.50 11.52
N PHE A 113 1.08 -16.86 10.42
CA PHE A 113 1.90 -16.61 9.24
C PHE A 113 1.65 -15.21 8.67
N LEU A 114 2.70 -14.48 8.30
CA LEU A 114 2.63 -13.12 7.77
C LEU A 114 3.03 -13.06 6.29
N VAL A 115 2.13 -12.60 5.43
CA VAL A 115 2.39 -12.32 4.02
C VAL A 115 2.58 -10.83 3.84
N ILE A 116 3.77 -10.41 3.39
CA ILE A 116 4.04 -9.04 2.96
C ILE A 116 4.10 -9.03 1.45
N ALA A 117 3.04 -8.51 0.84
CA ALA A 117 2.90 -8.38 -0.59
C ALA A 117 3.17 -6.93 -1.00
N GLY A 118 4.12 -6.73 -1.92
CA GLY A 118 4.58 -5.39 -2.27
C GLY A 118 4.77 -5.19 -3.77
N GLY A 119 4.29 -4.08 -4.33
CA GLY A 119 4.72 -3.61 -5.64
C GLY A 119 6.24 -3.34 -5.64
N TYR A 120 6.97 -4.10 -6.44
CA TYR A 120 8.43 -4.07 -6.57
C TYR A 120 8.84 -3.52 -7.94
N ASP A 121 9.57 -2.41 -7.92
CA ASP A 121 10.00 -1.69 -9.13
C ASP A 121 11.52 -1.61 -9.19
N ILE A 122 12.11 -2.30 -10.16
CA ILE A 122 13.56 -2.36 -10.35
C ILE A 122 14.17 -1.05 -10.85
N MET A 123 13.35 -0.13 -11.35
CA MET A 123 13.81 1.19 -11.82
C MET A 123 13.78 2.24 -10.71
N ASN A 124 13.30 1.87 -9.52
CA ASN A 124 13.19 2.76 -8.38
C ASN A 124 14.15 2.31 -7.26
N ASP A 125 15.27 3.03 -7.12
CA ASP A 125 16.28 2.76 -6.09
C ASP A 125 15.72 2.80 -4.66
N GLU A 126 14.74 3.67 -4.39
CA GLU A 126 14.06 3.72 -3.09
C GLU A 126 13.36 2.38 -2.81
N ASN A 127 12.66 1.86 -3.82
CA ASN A 127 11.86 0.65 -3.70
C ASN A 127 12.74 -0.58 -3.44
N ILE A 128 13.85 -0.72 -4.17
CA ILE A 128 14.84 -1.78 -3.98
C ILE A 128 15.46 -1.67 -2.59
N ALA A 129 15.94 -0.49 -2.21
CA ALA A 129 16.57 -0.28 -0.91
C ALA A 129 15.60 -0.57 0.24
N HIS A 130 14.35 -0.12 0.12
CA HIS A 130 13.35 -0.35 1.14
C HIS A 130 12.96 -1.83 1.29
N PHE A 131 12.88 -2.57 0.19
CA PHE A 131 12.69 -4.03 0.25
C PHE A 131 13.79 -4.72 1.06
N VAL A 132 15.06 -4.34 0.84
CA VAL A 132 16.21 -4.87 1.59
C VAL A 132 16.16 -4.47 3.07
N GLU A 133 15.77 -3.22 3.37
CA GLU A 133 15.55 -2.75 4.74
C GLU A 133 14.50 -3.60 5.46
N LEU A 134 13.36 -3.87 4.83
CA LEU A 134 12.29 -4.68 5.42
C LEU A 134 12.74 -6.11 5.71
N GLN A 135 13.54 -6.72 4.82
CA GLN A 135 14.11 -8.04 5.07
C GLN A 135 15.07 -8.03 6.27
N LYS A 136 15.91 -7.00 6.40
CA LYS A 136 16.81 -6.83 7.55
C LYS A 136 16.02 -6.59 8.83
N ASN A 137 14.96 -5.81 8.78
CA ASN A 137 14.09 -5.53 9.92
C ASN A 137 13.41 -6.81 10.43
N ALA A 138 12.91 -7.66 9.54
CA ALA A 138 12.32 -8.95 9.92
C ALA A 138 13.32 -9.83 10.70
N ILE A 139 14.58 -9.85 10.24
CA ILE A 139 15.66 -10.58 10.92
C ILE A 139 15.99 -9.94 12.28
N ALA A 140 16.09 -8.60 12.34
CA ALA A 140 16.39 -7.88 13.58
C ALA A 140 15.29 -8.03 14.64
N LEU A 141 14.03 -8.18 14.22
CA LEU A 141 12.88 -8.46 15.08
C LEU A 141 12.81 -9.93 15.53
N GLY A 142 13.73 -10.79 15.07
CA GLY A 142 13.78 -12.20 15.46
C GLY A 142 12.64 -13.05 14.89
N LEU A 143 12.02 -12.64 13.78
CA LEU A 143 10.96 -13.41 13.14
C LEU A 143 11.52 -14.68 12.50
N SER A 144 10.83 -15.81 12.72
CA SER A 144 11.18 -17.07 12.07
C SER A 144 10.91 -17.01 10.57
N LYS A 145 11.87 -17.47 9.76
CA LYS A 145 11.72 -17.54 8.28
C LYS A 145 10.57 -18.45 7.83
N GLU A 146 10.07 -19.33 8.70
CA GLU A 146 8.91 -20.18 8.42
C GLU A 146 7.56 -19.51 8.68
N GLN A 147 7.57 -18.29 9.25
CA GLN A 147 6.36 -17.59 9.69
C GLN A 147 6.09 -16.32 8.89
N TYR A 148 6.90 -15.99 7.89
CA TYR A 148 6.61 -14.87 7.02
C TYR A 148 7.14 -15.07 5.60
N ILE A 149 6.55 -14.35 4.65
CA ILE A 149 7.03 -14.28 3.27
C ILE A 149 6.91 -12.87 2.70
N PHE A 150 7.85 -12.53 1.82
CA PHE A 150 7.83 -11.31 1.03
C PHE A 150 7.53 -11.64 -0.44
N LEU A 151 6.44 -11.11 -0.98
CA LEU A 151 6.04 -11.28 -2.38
C LEU A 151 6.35 -10.01 -3.17
N LYS A 152 7.06 -10.15 -4.29
CA LYS A 152 7.37 -9.04 -5.20
C LYS A 152 6.35 -9.00 -6.33
N SER A 153 5.63 -7.89 -6.42
CA SER A 153 4.67 -7.62 -7.49
C SER A 153 3.72 -8.79 -7.74
N PRO A 154 2.91 -9.21 -6.74
CA PRO A 154 1.97 -10.32 -6.91
C PRO A 154 0.98 -10.01 -8.03
N SER A 155 0.50 -11.07 -8.71
CA SER A 155 -0.57 -10.93 -9.69
C SER A 155 -1.84 -10.40 -9.03
N MET A 156 -2.72 -9.78 -9.82
CA MET A 156 -4.00 -9.27 -9.33
C MET A 156 -4.85 -10.39 -8.70
N LEU A 157 -4.90 -11.56 -9.35
CA LEU A 157 -5.64 -12.74 -8.85
C LEU A 157 -5.07 -13.25 -7.52
N LEU A 158 -3.74 -13.23 -7.36
CA LEU A 158 -3.11 -13.59 -6.09
C LEU A 158 -3.39 -12.56 -4.99
N ALA A 159 -3.39 -11.27 -5.33
CA ALA A 159 -3.76 -10.23 -4.37
C ALA A 159 -5.22 -10.37 -3.91
N ILE A 160 -6.14 -10.69 -4.83
CA ILE A 160 -7.54 -10.98 -4.53
C ILE A 160 -7.66 -12.23 -3.66
N TYR A 161 -6.96 -13.32 -4.02
CA TYR A 161 -6.90 -14.54 -3.22
C TYR A 161 -6.49 -14.24 -1.78
N LEU A 162 -5.39 -13.49 -1.58
CA LEU A 162 -4.89 -13.16 -0.23
C LEU A 162 -5.90 -12.34 0.58
N LEU A 163 -6.66 -11.44 -0.06
CA LEU A 163 -7.71 -10.66 0.59
C LEU A 163 -8.90 -11.53 0.98
N LEU A 164 -9.42 -12.36 0.07
CA LEU A 164 -10.56 -13.25 0.30
C LEU A 164 -10.23 -14.38 1.29
N PHE A 165 -9.01 -14.92 1.23
CA PHE A 165 -8.56 -15.96 2.14
C PHE A 165 -8.53 -15.47 3.59
N CYS A 166 -8.16 -14.20 3.81
CA CYS A 166 -8.21 -13.59 5.14
C CYS A 166 -9.64 -13.40 5.67
N GLU A 167 -10.61 -13.12 4.80
CA GLU A 167 -12.00 -12.91 5.22
C GLU A 167 -12.65 -14.18 5.81
N ASN A 168 -12.20 -15.36 5.37
CA ASN A 168 -12.73 -16.65 5.78
C ASN A 168 -12.12 -17.21 7.09
N MET A 169 -11.20 -16.49 7.74
CA MET A 169 -10.46 -16.98 8.91
C MET A 169 -10.99 -16.44 10.24
N LYS A 170 -10.95 -17.28 11.30
CA LYS A 170 -11.54 -17.02 12.63
C LYS A 170 -10.91 -15.84 13.41
N PHE A 171 -9.70 -15.41 13.07
CA PHE A 171 -9.02 -14.26 13.66
C PHE A 171 -8.67 -13.25 12.56
N LYS A 172 -9.33 -12.08 12.61
CA LYS A 172 -9.23 -11.02 11.62
C LYS A 172 -8.17 -10.01 12.01
N PHE A 173 -7.09 -9.92 11.25
CA PHE A 173 -6.19 -8.75 11.27
C PHE A 173 -5.64 -8.52 9.87
N SER A 174 -6.46 -7.88 9.04
CA SER A 174 -5.99 -7.21 7.83
C SER A 174 -5.32 -5.91 8.24
N ILE A 175 -3.99 -5.90 8.35
CA ILE A 175 -3.23 -4.65 8.44
C ILE A 175 -3.16 -4.07 7.03
N ILE A 176 -4.31 -3.61 6.53
CA ILE A 176 -4.38 -2.87 5.28
C ILE A 176 -4.14 -1.41 5.62
N TYR A 177 -2.87 -1.00 5.64
CA TYR A 177 -2.54 0.41 5.52
C TYR A 177 -2.84 0.88 4.10
N TYR A 178 -4.09 1.28 3.82
CA TYR A 178 -4.35 2.22 2.73
C TYR A 178 -3.76 3.56 3.13
N THR A 179 -2.46 3.73 3.00
CA THR A 179 -1.88 5.08 2.91
C THR A 179 -2.26 5.60 1.54
N THR A 180 -3.43 6.22 1.43
CA THR A 180 -3.81 7.12 0.35
C THR A 180 -2.86 8.30 0.33
N ASN A 181 -1.66 8.08 -0.21
CA ASN A 181 -0.79 9.13 -0.71
C ASN A 181 -0.69 8.93 -2.21
N LEU A 182 -1.85 9.10 -2.86
CA LEU A 182 -1.93 9.54 -4.24
C LEU A 182 -1.72 11.05 -4.21
N ILE A 183 -0.46 11.44 -4.01
CA ILE A 183 0.01 12.75 -4.41
C ILE A 183 0.76 12.48 -5.71
N ILE A 184 0.31 13.20 -6.73
CA ILE A 184 0.76 13.25 -8.11
C ILE A 184 2.29 13.24 -8.18
#